data_AF-A0AAJ0BJD3-F1
#
_entry.id   AF-A0AAJ0BJD3-F1
#
_cell.length_a   1.000
_cell.length_b   1.000
_cell.length_c   1.000
_cell.angle_alpha   90.00
_cell.angle_beta   90.00
_cell.angle_gamma   90.00
#
_symmetry.space_group_name_H-M   'P 1'
#
loop_
_entity.id
_entity.type
_entity.pdbx_description
1 polymer ?
#
loop_
_entity_poly.entity_id
_entity_poly.type
_entity_poly.pdbx_seq_one_letter_code
_entity_poly.pdbx_strand_id
1 'polypeptide(L)'
;MEEAMWMRLGTGKEYKMQKSRISPETNLHPSSEPSTAIRHFIDIKMMLSTSILLSFLLASGLVAGHGAVTSYIIGGKTYPGYDGLNTTTNPAPTIQFPWANYYPTLSIDDIKIRCNTGSPSAPPPELLSAPVRAGDNITAVWKQWTHQQGPVMVWMYPCGGGDSCTGDAKAWFKIDQMGLFRGDEGLNSNNWGTALVNKNLEWSSVIPRNLAPGRYLVRHELLSLHQKKVSQFYAECAQLEVAGDGDAVPPAEFLYPIPGYAPQSDPGVTVDIFTDKSTTYTCPGGPVWDGFTF
;
A
#
# COMPACT_ATOMS: atom_id res chain seq x y z
N MET A 1 4.05 23.87 -62.59
CA MET A 1 2.91 23.92 -61.66
C MET A 1 3.15 22.84 -60.64
N GLU A 2 3.53 23.21 -59.43
CA GLU A 2 3.50 22.28 -58.30
C GLU A 2 3.38 23.12 -57.03
N GLU A 3 2.47 22.67 -56.18
CA GLU A 3 1.70 23.48 -55.26
C GLU A 3 2.44 23.82 -53.97
N ALA A 4 2.11 24.99 -53.44
CA ALA A 4 2.54 25.46 -52.15
C ALA A 4 1.76 24.74 -51.03
N MET A 5 2.46 23.96 -50.21
CA MET A 5 1.88 23.35 -49.01
C MET A 5 1.81 24.38 -47.88
N TRP A 6 0.59 24.78 -47.50
CA TRP A 6 0.31 25.66 -46.36
C TRP A 6 -0.11 24.83 -45.15
N MET A 7 0.57 24.99 -44.01
CA MET A 7 0.08 24.55 -42.70
C MET A 7 -0.28 25.78 -41.85
N ARG A 8 -1.56 25.86 -41.44
CA ARG A 8 -2.06 26.83 -40.47
C ARG A 8 -1.82 26.31 -39.06
N LEU A 9 -1.07 27.07 -38.26
CA LEU A 9 -1.13 27.00 -36.79
C LEU A 9 -1.48 28.40 -36.28
N GLY A 10 -2.58 28.47 -35.54
CA GLY A 10 -3.17 29.70 -35.03
C GLY A 10 -2.31 30.32 -33.93
N THR A 11 -1.41 31.21 -34.31
CA THR A 11 -1.04 32.44 -33.57
C THR A 11 -0.41 33.38 -34.60
N GLY A 12 -1.02 34.53 -34.87
CA GLY A 12 -0.69 35.39 -36.00
C GLY A 12 0.66 36.11 -35.90
N LYS A 13 1.76 35.42 -36.21
CA LYS A 13 3.08 36.02 -36.51
C LYS A 13 3.79 35.24 -37.63
N GLU A 14 4.08 35.93 -38.73
CA GLU A 14 4.86 35.40 -39.86
C GLU A 14 6.38 35.58 -39.64
N TYR A 15 7.18 34.58 -39.98
CA TYR A 15 8.65 34.67 -40.02
C TYR A 15 9.18 34.15 -41.37
N LYS A 16 10.08 34.91 -41.98
CA LYS A 16 10.69 34.66 -43.30
C LYS A 16 12.00 33.89 -43.13
N MET A 17 12.09 32.66 -43.64
CA MET A 17 13.35 31.90 -43.69
C MET A 17 14.09 32.14 -45.02
N GLN A 18 15.33 32.63 -44.94
CA GLN A 18 16.26 32.71 -46.08
C GLN A 18 17.03 31.39 -46.25
N LYS A 19 17.00 30.83 -47.46
CA LYS A 19 17.88 29.75 -47.92
C LYS A 19 19.20 30.36 -48.41
N SER A 20 20.34 29.97 -47.83
CA SER A 20 21.65 30.17 -48.46
C SER A 20 22.19 28.84 -48.96
N ARG A 21 22.46 28.81 -50.27
CA ARG A 21 22.88 27.69 -51.11
C ARG A 21 24.41 27.76 -51.28
N ILE A 22 25.14 26.66 -51.09
CA ILE A 22 26.58 26.59 -51.45
C ILE A 22 26.91 25.19 -52.02
N SER A 23 27.46 25.18 -53.23
CA SER A 23 28.45 24.22 -53.77
C SER A 23 29.11 24.87 -55.00
N PRO A 24 30.18 24.34 -55.63
CA PRO A 24 31.11 23.27 -55.21
C PRO A 24 32.62 23.59 -55.48
N GLU A 25 33.49 22.63 -55.10
CA GLU A 25 34.88 22.36 -55.59
C GLU A 25 35.99 23.40 -55.31
N THR A 26 37.20 23.04 -54.87
CA THR A 26 38.19 22.17 -55.54
C THR A 26 39.24 21.55 -54.58
N ASN A 27 39.86 20.46 -55.06
CA ASN A 27 40.97 19.69 -54.48
C ASN A 27 42.31 20.46 -54.42
N LEU A 28 43.19 20.12 -53.46
CA LEU A 28 44.61 19.70 -53.64
C LEU A 28 45.40 19.75 -52.32
N HIS A 29 45.86 18.57 -51.85
CA HIS A 29 47.09 18.36 -51.04
C HIS A 29 48.33 18.46 -51.95
N PRO A 30 49.61 18.35 -51.50
CA PRO A 30 50.23 18.21 -50.16
C PRO A 30 51.25 19.38 -49.92
N SER A 31 52.07 19.53 -48.88
CA SER A 31 53.16 18.68 -48.38
C SER A 31 54.00 19.47 -47.33
N SER A 32 54.79 18.74 -46.54
CA SER A 32 56.07 19.10 -45.87
C SER A 32 56.09 20.04 -44.64
N GLU A 33 56.42 19.45 -43.48
CA GLU A 33 57.15 20.04 -42.32
C GLU A 33 58.58 20.54 -42.72
N PRO A 34 59.50 21.01 -41.84
CA PRO A 34 59.47 21.19 -40.37
C PRO A 34 60.16 22.48 -39.81
N SER A 35 60.11 22.62 -38.48
CA SER A 35 61.04 23.38 -37.61
C SER A 35 60.98 24.92 -37.70
N THR A 36 61.03 25.70 -36.64
CA THR A 36 62.09 25.73 -35.62
C THR A 36 61.60 26.54 -34.41
N ALA A 37 62.01 26.08 -33.23
CA ALA A 37 61.79 26.71 -31.95
C ALA A 37 62.42 28.11 -31.83
N ILE A 38 61.91 28.90 -30.85
CA ILE A 38 62.67 29.64 -29.82
C ILE A 38 62.01 31.00 -29.49
N ARG A 39 61.44 31.05 -28.26
CA ARG A 39 61.38 32.18 -27.29
C ARG A 39 60.53 33.40 -27.69
N HIS A 40 59.83 34.09 -26.81
CA HIS A 40 59.59 34.13 -25.36
C HIS A 40 58.28 34.91 -25.22
N PHE A 41 57.50 34.72 -24.15
CA PHE A 41 56.89 35.78 -23.33
C PHE A 41 55.78 35.18 -22.43
N ILE A 42 56.05 35.24 -21.12
CA ILE A 42 55.11 35.61 -20.04
C ILE A 42 54.17 34.51 -19.50
N ASP A 43 54.65 33.93 -18.40
CA ASP A 43 54.03 33.87 -17.06
C ASP A 43 52.66 33.21 -16.79
N ILE A 44 52.67 32.45 -15.69
CA ILE A 44 51.56 31.94 -14.87
C ILE A 44 50.80 30.73 -15.44
N LYS A 45 51.31 29.53 -15.13
CA LYS A 45 50.43 28.40 -14.77
C LYS A 45 50.78 27.94 -13.36
N MET A 46 50.26 28.70 -12.39
CA MET A 46 50.14 28.23 -11.01
C MET A 46 49.28 26.96 -10.99
N MET A 47 49.80 26.01 -10.24
CA MET A 47 49.19 24.80 -9.72
C MET A 47 47.75 25.07 -9.26
N LEU A 48 46.81 24.22 -9.68
CA LEU A 48 45.80 23.59 -8.81
C LEU A 48 44.91 22.69 -9.69
N SER A 49 45.30 21.42 -9.79
CA SER A 49 44.35 20.35 -10.11
C SER A 49 43.38 20.27 -8.93
N THR A 50 42.27 21.00 -8.99
CA THR A 50 41.23 20.96 -7.98
C THR A 50 40.17 19.95 -8.41
N SER A 51 40.24 18.81 -7.74
CA SER A 51 39.25 17.75 -7.73
C SER A 51 37.83 18.32 -7.58
N ILE A 52 37.01 18.21 -8.62
CA ILE A 52 35.54 18.23 -8.48
C ILE A 52 35.08 16.79 -8.64
N LEU A 53 35.33 15.99 -7.60
CA LEU A 53 34.54 14.79 -7.33
C LEU A 53 33.21 15.29 -6.78
N LEU A 54 32.24 15.49 -7.67
CA LEU A 54 30.85 15.66 -7.25
C LEU A 54 30.39 14.30 -6.73
N SER A 55 30.57 14.08 -5.42
CA SER A 55 29.95 12.98 -4.70
C SER A 55 28.44 13.14 -4.83
N PHE A 56 27.85 12.49 -5.83
CA PHE A 56 26.44 12.13 -5.80
C PHE A 56 26.28 11.15 -4.63
N LEU A 57 26.04 11.70 -3.43
CA LEU A 57 25.44 10.95 -2.35
C LEU A 57 24.03 10.62 -2.85
N LEU A 58 23.87 9.48 -3.54
CA LEU A 58 22.60 8.80 -3.54
C LEU A 58 22.36 8.45 -2.07
N ALA A 59 21.71 9.35 -1.34
CA ALA A 59 20.81 8.92 -0.32
C ALA A 59 19.74 8.12 -1.06
N SER A 60 19.98 6.82 -1.25
CA SER A 60 18.92 5.86 -1.40
C SER A 60 18.14 5.94 -0.09
N GLY A 61 17.29 6.96 0.02
CA GLY A 61 16.17 6.93 0.92
C GLY A 61 15.48 5.63 0.58
N LEU A 62 15.63 4.63 1.47
CA LEU A 62 14.74 3.50 1.49
C LEU A 62 13.37 4.13 1.64
N VAL A 63 12.64 4.27 0.53
CA VAL A 63 11.22 4.59 0.56
C VAL A 63 10.59 3.35 1.17
N ALA A 64 10.64 3.27 2.50
CA ALA A 64 10.07 2.23 3.32
C ALA A 64 8.56 2.46 3.33
N GLY A 65 7.94 2.13 2.19
CA GLY A 65 6.57 2.51 1.92
C GLY A 65 5.52 1.56 2.50
N HIS A 66 5.92 0.32 2.69
CA HIS A 66 5.05 -0.77 3.06
C HIS A 66 5.05 -0.99 4.57
N GLY A 67 3.95 -1.49 5.14
CA GLY A 67 3.87 -1.71 6.58
C GLY A 67 2.94 -2.87 6.95
N ALA A 68 2.90 -3.15 8.24
CA ALA A 68 2.01 -4.11 8.88
C ALA A 68 1.51 -3.52 10.19
N VAL A 69 0.42 -4.07 10.74
CA VAL A 69 0.03 -3.78 12.13
C VAL A 69 1.16 -4.24 13.06
N THR A 70 1.56 -3.39 13.99
CA THR A 70 2.68 -3.63 14.92
C THR A 70 2.28 -3.59 16.38
N SER A 71 1.10 -3.05 16.69
CA SER A 71 0.50 -3.10 18.03
C SER A 71 -0.99 -2.80 17.96
N TYR A 72 -1.68 -3.06 19.06
CA TYR A 72 -3.09 -2.74 19.25
C TYR A 72 -3.29 -1.90 20.51
N ILE A 73 -4.29 -1.04 20.52
CA ILE A 73 -4.77 -0.35 21.72
C ILE A 73 -6.20 -0.81 21.98
N ILE A 74 -6.42 -1.45 23.12
CA ILE A 74 -7.70 -2.04 23.54
C ILE A 74 -7.93 -1.67 25.00
N GLY A 75 -9.07 -1.04 25.31
CA GLY A 75 -9.37 -0.58 26.67
C GLY A 75 -8.32 0.39 27.25
N GLY A 76 -7.67 1.19 26.40
CA GLY A 76 -6.59 2.10 26.79
C GLY A 76 -5.24 1.42 27.07
N LYS A 77 -5.14 0.09 26.94
CA LYS A 77 -3.89 -0.67 27.09
C LYS A 77 -3.27 -0.95 25.72
N THR A 78 -1.97 -0.74 25.60
CA THR A 78 -1.18 -1.16 24.45
C THR A 78 -0.84 -2.65 24.54
N TYR A 79 -1.13 -3.38 23.48
CA TYR A 79 -0.74 -4.77 23.26
C TYR A 79 0.32 -4.76 22.15
N PRO A 80 1.60 -5.05 22.46
CA PRO A 80 2.61 -5.24 21.44
C PRO A 80 2.18 -6.35 20.47
N GLY A 81 2.33 -6.08 19.17
CA GLY A 81 2.15 -7.08 18.14
C GLY A 81 3.39 -7.94 17.95
N TYR A 82 3.28 -8.93 17.08
CA TYR A 82 4.42 -9.69 16.59
C TYR A 82 5.34 -8.75 15.81
N ASP A 83 6.66 -8.88 15.98
CA ASP A 83 7.64 -8.11 15.21
C ASP A 83 8.26 -9.00 14.13
N GLY A 84 7.69 -8.94 12.92
CA GLY A 84 8.10 -9.77 11.79
C GLY A 84 9.48 -9.45 11.22
N LEU A 85 10.03 -8.28 11.55
CA LEU A 85 11.38 -7.89 11.12
C LEU A 85 12.44 -8.26 12.16
N ASN A 86 12.01 -8.64 13.37
CA ASN A 86 12.91 -9.06 14.42
C ASN A 86 13.38 -10.50 14.19
N THR A 87 14.70 -10.71 14.12
CA THR A 87 15.32 -12.02 13.92
C THR A 87 15.58 -12.77 15.22
N THR A 88 15.00 -12.32 16.35
CA THR A 88 15.16 -12.96 17.66
C THR A 88 14.61 -14.38 17.65
N THR A 89 15.40 -15.34 18.14
CA THR A 89 14.94 -16.70 18.40
C THR A 89 14.05 -16.70 19.64
N ASN A 90 12.79 -17.13 19.49
CA ASN A 90 11.73 -17.13 20.53
C ASN A 90 11.20 -15.73 20.89
N PRO A 91 10.46 -15.09 19.96
CA PRO A 91 9.75 -13.85 20.29
C PRO A 91 8.75 -14.08 21.42
N ALA A 92 8.54 -13.05 22.24
CA ALA A 92 7.56 -13.10 23.32
C ALA A 92 6.15 -13.39 22.77
N PRO A 93 5.29 -14.10 23.53
CA PRO A 93 3.87 -14.24 23.23
C PRO A 93 3.18 -12.90 22.95
N THR A 94 2.38 -12.86 21.89
CA THR A 94 1.57 -11.69 21.54
C THR A 94 0.13 -12.11 21.26
N ILE A 95 -0.77 -11.14 21.15
CA ILE A 95 -2.13 -11.41 20.65
C ILE A 95 -2.18 -11.56 19.13
N GLN A 96 -1.11 -11.16 18.43
CA GLN A 96 -1.07 -11.06 16.97
C GLN A 96 -0.49 -12.33 16.36
N PHE A 97 -1.04 -12.73 15.21
CA PHE A 97 -0.48 -13.79 14.40
C PHE A 97 0.89 -13.37 13.82
N PRO A 98 1.81 -14.33 13.60
CA PRO A 98 3.10 -14.04 12.97
C PRO A 98 2.95 -13.49 11.56
N TRP A 99 3.81 -12.55 11.19
CA TRP A 99 3.99 -12.04 9.83
C TRP A 99 5.49 -11.90 9.57
N ALA A 100 5.94 -12.02 8.32
CA ALA A 100 7.37 -12.21 8.04
C ALA A 100 8.09 -10.96 7.48
N ASN A 101 7.34 -10.04 6.88
CA ASN A 101 7.88 -8.86 6.21
C ASN A 101 6.73 -7.90 5.87
N TYR A 102 7.06 -6.74 5.31
CA TYR A 102 6.09 -5.78 4.82
C TYR A 102 5.68 -6.00 3.35
N TYR A 103 5.97 -7.15 2.72
CA TYR A 103 5.54 -7.35 1.33
C TYR A 103 4.04 -7.64 1.28
N PRO A 104 3.35 -7.15 0.23
CA PRO A 104 1.94 -7.43 0.07
C PRO A 104 1.74 -8.87 -0.37
N THR A 105 0.56 -9.39 -0.10
CA THR A 105 0.02 -10.51 -0.87
C THR A 105 -0.64 -9.95 -2.13
N LEU A 106 -0.45 -10.58 -3.29
CA LEU A 106 -0.89 -10.05 -4.59
C LEU A 106 -2.15 -10.72 -5.16
N SER A 107 -2.57 -11.85 -4.58
CA SER A 107 -3.73 -12.62 -5.02
C SER A 107 -4.72 -12.78 -3.87
N ILE A 108 -6.00 -12.53 -4.14
CA ILE A 108 -7.08 -12.73 -3.16
C ILE A 108 -7.30 -14.21 -2.80
N ASP A 109 -6.78 -15.13 -3.61
CA ASP A 109 -6.87 -16.57 -3.40
C ASP A 109 -5.68 -17.14 -2.61
N ASP A 110 -4.64 -16.33 -2.34
CA ASP A 110 -3.48 -16.76 -1.56
C ASP A 110 -3.84 -16.85 -0.07
N ILE A 111 -3.53 -17.98 0.57
CA ILE A 111 -3.78 -18.22 2.00
C ILE A 111 -3.21 -17.12 2.91
N LYS A 112 -2.12 -16.47 2.49
CA LYS A 112 -1.52 -15.36 3.23
C LYS A 112 -2.47 -14.17 3.42
N ILE A 113 -3.48 -13.99 2.57
CA ILE A 113 -4.45 -12.90 2.77
C ILE A 113 -5.26 -13.06 4.06
N ARG A 114 -5.31 -14.27 4.65
CA ARG A 114 -6.03 -14.46 5.91
C ARG A 114 -5.39 -13.68 7.05
N CYS A 115 -4.15 -13.98 7.38
CA CYS A 115 -3.46 -13.42 8.55
C CYS A 115 -1.96 -13.15 8.31
N ASN A 116 -1.51 -13.05 7.05
CA ASN A 116 -0.10 -12.91 6.65
C ASN A 116 0.82 -14.07 7.12
N THR A 117 0.21 -15.17 7.55
CA THR A 117 0.87 -16.45 7.81
C THR A 117 0.83 -17.30 6.56
N GLY A 118 1.93 -18.01 6.25
CA GLY A 118 1.90 -19.12 5.30
C GLY A 118 1.04 -20.30 5.80
N SER A 119 0.95 -21.35 5.00
CA SER A 119 0.33 -22.61 5.41
C SER A 119 1.34 -23.52 6.12
N PRO A 120 0.95 -24.23 7.21
CA PRO A 120 -0.34 -24.18 7.88
C PRO A 120 -0.50 -22.92 8.73
N SER A 121 -1.68 -22.30 8.68
CA SER A 121 -2.09 -21.11 9.44
C SER A 121 -2.34 -21.41 10.93
N ALA A 122 -1.53 -22.28 11.53
CA ALA A 122 -1.66 -22.61 12.94
C ALA A 122 -1.30 -21.37 13.77
N PRO A 123 -2.15 -20.96 14.74
CA PRO A 123 -1.75 -19.95 15.70
C PRO A 123 -0.45 -20.41 16.40
N PRO A 124 0.46 -19.50 16.73
CA PRO A 124 1.65 -19.86 17.49
C PRO A 124 1.20 -20.54 18.80
N PRO A 125 1.97 -21.51 19.33
CA PRO A 125 1.58 -22.29 20.52
C PRO A 125 1.23 -21.43 21.75
N GLU A 126 1.72 -20.19 21.79
CA GLU A 126 1.56 -19.24 22.90
C GLU A 126 0.76 -17.98 22.49
N LEU A 127 -0.17 -18.07 21.53
CA LEU A 127 -0.99 -16.93 21.15
C LEU A 127 -1.86 -16.46 22.32
N LEU A 128 -1.69 -15.20 22.73
CA LEU A 128 -2.47 -14.58 23.82
C LEU A 128 -3.83 -14.09 23.30
N SER A 129 -4.79 -13.89 24.21
CA SER A 129 -6.06 -13.18 23.92
C SER A 129 -6.08 -11.84 24.63
N ALA A 130 -6.53 -10.78 23.94
CA ALA A 130 -6.85 -9.51 24.60
C ALA A 130 -8.32 -9.51 25.06
N PRO A 131 -8.60 -9.32 26.36
CA PRO A 131 -9.97 -9.08 26.81
C PRO A 131 -10.47 -7.74 26.28
N VAL A 132 -11.71 -7.72 25.77
CA VAL A 132 -12.39 -6.52 25.25
C VAL A 132 -13.89 -6.64 25.53
N ARG A 133 -14.60 -5.54 25.73
CA ARG A 133 -16.07 -5.58 25.81
C ARG A 133 -16.67 -5.24 24.44
N ALA A 134 -17.79 -5.88 24.11
CA ALA A 134 -18.65 -5.41 23.03
C ALA A 134 -19.00 -3.92 23.26
N GLY A 135 -18.86 -3.10 22.21
CA GLY A 135 -18.98 -1.65 22.27
C GLY A 135 -17.69 -0.88 22.53
N ASP A 136 -16.59 -1.55 22.90
CA ASP A 136 -15.28 -0.92 23.02
C ASP A 136 -14.62 -0.73 21.65
N ASN A 137 -13.71 0.24 21.57
CA ASN A 137 -12.82 0.40 20.43
C ASN A 137 -11.65 -0.58 20.49
N ILE A 138 -11.32 -1.13 19.32
CA ILE A 138 -10.02 -1.71 19.02
C ILE A 138 -9.29 -0.81 18.02
N THR A 139 -8.08 -0.39 18.36
CA THR A 139 -7.24 0.41 17.46
C THR A 139 -6.03 -0.41 17.03
N ALA A 140 -5.88 -0.64 15.72
CA ALA A 140 -4.65 -1.18 15.14
C ALA A 140 -3.67 -0.04 14.84
N VAL A 141 -2.38 -0.27 15.07
CA VAL A 141 -1.31 0.72 14.92
C VAL A 141 -0.21 0.21 13.99
N TRP A 142 0.16 1.03 13.02
CA TRP A 142 1.28 0.81 12.09
C TRP A 142 2.48 1.64 12.51
N LYS A 143 3.71 1.13 12.32
CA LYS A 143 4.92 1.98 12.46
C LYS A 143 5.17 2.84 11.23
N GLN A 144 4.72 2.38 10.08
CA GLN A 144 4.85 3.05 8.79
C GLN A 144 3.77 2.56 7.83
N TRP A 145 3.33 3.45 6.95
CA TRP A 145 2.43 3.15 5.83
C TRP A 145 2.48 4.33 4.86
N THR A 146 2.50 4.09 3.54
CA THR A 146 2.63 5.18 2.54
C THR A 146 1.61 5.17 1.41
N HIS A 147 0.79 4.13 1.28
CA HIS A 147 -0.17 4.03 0.18
C HIS A 147 -1.49 4.71 0.56
N GLN A 148 -1.97 5.63 -0.27
CA GLN A 148 -3.14 6.46 0.06
C GLN A 148 -4.39 6.11 -0.75
N GLN A 149 -4.28 5.17 -1.70
CA GLN A 149 -5.37 4.76 -2.58
C GLN A 149 -5.79 3.34 -2.26
N GLY A 150 -7.00 3.20 -1.73
CA GLY A 150 -7.65 1.92 -1.46
C GLY A 150 -8.26 1.82 -0.06
N PRO A 151 -9.09 0.79 0.19
CA PRO A 151 -9.90 0.72 1.39
C PRO A 151 -9.14 0.20 2.61
N VAL A 152 -9.70 0.51 3.79
CA VAL A 152 -9.47 -0.23 5.03
C VAL A 152 -10.68 -1.12 5.25
N MET A 153 -10.46 -2.36 5.68
CA MET A 153 -11.53 -3.30 6.07
C MET A 153 -11.15 -4.00 7.35
N VAL A 154 -12.09 -4.10 8.28
CA VAL A 154 -11.90 -4.82 9.55
C VAL A 154 -12.93 -5.92 9.66
N TRP A 155 -12.43 -7.12 9.91
CA TRP A 155 -13.21 -8.35 9.96
C TRP A 155 -13.06 -9.01 11.32
N MET A 156 -14.06 -9.79 11.71
CA MET A 156 -13.98 -10.70 12.84
C MET A 156 -14.37 -12.11 12.43
N TYR A 157 -13.87 -13.09 13.20
CA TYR A 157 -14.14 -14.51 13.01
C TYR A 157 -14.38 -15.17 14.38
N PRO A 158 -15.48 -15.90 14.59
CA PRO A 158 -15.74 -16.60 15.84
C PRO A 158 -14.88 -17.86 15.95
N CYS A 159 -14.08 -17.96 17.01
CA CYS A 159 -13.19 -19.12 17.23
C CYS A 159 -13.90 -20.38 17.73
N GLY A 160 -15.16 -20.27 18.14
CA GLY A 160 -15.84 -21.33 18.88
C GLY A 160 -15.16 -21.60 20.24
N GLY A 161 -15.47 -22.77 20.83
CA GLY A 161 -14.91 -23.21 22.11
C GLY A 161 -13.68 -24.11 22.02
N GLY A 162 -13.12 -24.32 20.82
CA GLY A 162 -11.96 -25.20 20.61
C GLY A 162 -10.61 -24.50 20.83
N ASP A 163 -9.55 -25.30 20.98
CA ASP A 163 -8.20 -24.80 21.27
C ASP A 163 -7.51 -24.14 20.07
N SER A 164 -7.90 -24.48 18.83
CA SER A 164 -7.29 -23.95 17.61
C SER A 164 -8.24 -23.03 16.84
N CYS A 165 -7.97 -21.72 16.89
CA CYS A 165 -8.67 -20.74 16.07
C CYS A 165 -7.82 -20.32 14.86
N THR A 166 -8.12 -20.89 13.69
CA THR A 166 -7.30 -20.76 12.47
C THR A 166 -7.96 -19.91 11.37
N GLY A 167 -9.23 -19.51 11.56
CA GLY A 167 -9.97 -18.69 10.61
C GLY A 167 -10.26 -19.37 9.27
N ASP A 168 -10.34 -20.69 9.23
CA ASP A 168 -10.42 -21.50 8.00
C ASP A 168 -11.83 -21.70 7.44
N ALA A 169 -12.86 -21.62 8.29
CA ALA A 169 -14.24 -21.72 7.86
C ALA A 169 -14.75 -20.45 7.16
N LYS A 170 -15.86 -20.59 6.43
CA LYS A 170 -16.67 -19.47 5.94
C LYS A 170 -17.44 -18.85 7.11
N ALA A 171 -16.74 -18.09 7.95
CA ALA A 171 -17.31 -17.44 9.13
C ALA A 171 -16.72 -16.05 9.41
N TRP A 172 -15.95 -15.48 8.48
CA TRP A 172 -15.48 -14.11 8.60
C TRP A 172 -16.62 -13.14 8.30
N PHE A 173 -16.82 -12.15 9.14
CA PHE A 173 -17.79 -11.08 8.92
C PHE A 173 -17.13 -9.73 9.12
N LYS A 174 -17.60 -8.72 8.36
CA LYS A 174 -17.04 -7.38 8.41
C LYS A 174 -17.71 -6.57 9.53
N ILE A 175 -16.92 -5.85 10.32
CA ILE A 175 -17.42 -4.94 11.36
C ILE A 175 -17.19 -3.47 11.02
N ASP A 176 -16.24 -3.17 10.13
CA ASP A 176 -15.92 -1.81 9.71
C ASP A 176 -15.29 -1.80 8.31
N GLN A 177 -15.51 -0.71 7.57
CA GLN A 177 -14.81 -0.44 6.32
C GLN A 177 -14.84 1.05 5.97
N MET A 178 -13.79 1.48 5.29
CA MET A 178 -13.72 2.79 4.66
C MET A 178 -13.08 2.68 3.29
N GLY A 179 -13.90 2.82 2.25
CA GLY A 179 -13.45 2.94 0.86
C GLY A 179 -13.11 4.37 0.49
N LEU A 180 -13.53 4.78 -0.70
CA LEU A 180 -13.50 6.18 -1.15
C LEU A 180 -14.59 6.97 -0.42
N PHE A 181 -14.21 7.87 0.50
CA PHE A 181 -15.16 8.68 1.28
C PHE A 181 -15.51 10.01 0.60
N ARG A 182 -14.71 10.46 -0.37
CA ARG A 182 -15.01 11.65 -1.19
C ARG A 182 -14.52 11.45 -2.62
N GLY A 183 -15.45 11.35 -3.57
CA GLY A 183 -15.15 10.98 -4.96
C GLY A 183 -15.22 12.10 -6.00
N ASP A 184 -15.35 13.35 -5.58
CA ASP A 184 -15.32 14.53 -6.46
C ASP A 184 -14.03 14.65 -7.28
N GLU A 185 -12.92 14.18 -6.72
CA GLU A 185 -11.60 14.09 -7.35
C GLU A 185 -11.35 12.75 -8.08
N GLY A 186 -12.36 11.87 -8.16
CA GLY A 186 -12.26 10.53 -8.76
C GLY A 186 -11.46 9.53 -7.93
N LEU A 187 -11.22 8.34 -8.50
CA LEU A 187 -10.55 7.23 -7.79
C LEU A 187 -9.07 7.52 -7.50
N ASN A 188 -8.37 8.24 -8.38
CA ASN A 188 -6.97 8.63 -8.17
C ASN A 188 -6.84 9.90 -7.29
N SER A 189 -7.50 9.86 -6.13
CA SER A 189 -7.45 10.90 -5.09
C SER A 189 -6.89 10.33 -3.79
N ASN A 190 -6.69 11.18 -2.78
CA ASN A 190 -6.28 10.78 -1.43
C ASN A 190 -7.46 10.72 -0.46
N ASN A 191 -8.66 10.46 -0.98
CA ASN A 191 -9.90 10.44 -0.21
C ASN A 191 -10.35 9.02 0.15
N TRP A 192 -9.40 8.21 0.62
CA TRP A 192 -9.61 6.80 0.93
C TRP A 192 -9.31 6.46 2.40
N GLY A 193 -9.83 5.35 2.89
CA GLY A 193 -9.48 4.83 4.22
C GLY A 193 -7.97 4.71 4.44
N THR A 194 -7.22 4.17 3.46
CA THR A 194 -5.76 4.02 3.58
C THR A 194 -5.01 5.35 3.66
N ALA A 195 -5.59 6.45 3.13
CA ALA A 195 -5.02 7.79 3.30
C ALA A 195 -5.12 8.27 4.76
N LEU A 196 -6.18 7.90 5.47
CA LEU A 196 -6.32 8.19 6.90
C LEU A 196 -5.31 7.39 7.73
N VAL A 197 -5.10 6.10 7.38
CA VAL A 197 -4.05 5.28 8.01
C VAL A 197 -2.66 5.83 7.71
N ASN A 198 -2.39 6.32 6.50
CA ASN A 198 -1.11 6.93 6.17
C ASN A 198 -0.85 8.19 7.00
N LYS A 199 -1.89 8.98 7.27
CA LYS A 199 -1.79 10.22 8.05
C LYS A 199 -1.60 9.94 9.55
N ASN A 200 -2.36 9.01 10.10
CA ASN A 200 -2.47 8.82 11.55
C ASN A 200 -1.65 7.62 12.06
N LEU A 201 -1.26 6.71 11.16
CA LEU A 201 -0.63 5.42 11.47
C LEU A 201 -1.48 4.52 12.38
N GLU A 202 -2.79 4.74 12.41
CA GLU A 202 -3.75 3.98 13.19
C GLU A 202 -5.11 3.89 12.50
N TRP A 203 -5.87 2.85 12.84
CA TRP A 203 -7.28 2.67 12.48
C TRP A 203 -8.04 2.13 13.68
N SER A 204 -9.16 2.77 14.04
CA SER A 204 -9.97 2.39 15.20
C SER A 204 -11.37 1.95 14.75
N SER A 205 -11.81 0.81 15.26
CA SER A 205 -13.13 0.24 14.97
C SER A 205 -13.82 -0.16 16.27
N VAL A 206 -15.13 0.06 16.33
CA VAL A 206 -15.97 -0.35 17.47
C VAL A 206 -16.33 -1.83 17.29
N ILE A 207 -16.12 -2.65 18.33
CA ILE A 207 -16.71 -4.01 18.37
C ILE A 207 -18.23 -3.83 18.52
N PRO A 208 -19.08 -4.46 17.69
CA PRO A 208 -20.52 -4.28 17.80
C PRO A 208 -21.04 -4.57 19.21
N ARG A 209 -21.82 -3.64 19.80
CA ARG A 209 -22.36 -3.74 21.17
C ARG A 209 -23.20 -4.99 21.40
N ASN A 210 -23.91 -5.44 20.37
CA ASN A 210 -24.78 -6.60 20.43
C ASN A 210 -24.08 -7.90 19.99
N LEU A 211 -22.77 -7.88 19.70
CA LEU A 211 -22.02 -9.08 19.34
C LEU A 211 -22.06 -10.12 20.47
N ALA A 212 -22.30 -11.39 20.11
CA ALA A 212 -22.24 -12.49 21.07
C ALA A 212 -20.85 -12.59 21.75
N PRO A 213 -20.77 -12.81 23.07
CA PRO A 213 -19.49 -12.98 23.76
C PRO A 213 -18.77 -14.26 23.31
N GLY A 214 -17.44 -14.25 23.37
CA GLY A 214 -16.62 -15.41 23.00
C GLY A 214 -15.21 -15.05 22.55
N ARG A 215 -14.46 -16.05 22.12
CA ARG A 215 -13.14 -15.86 21.50
C ARG A 215 -13.33 -15.53 20.02
N TYR A 216 -12.61 -14.51 19.55
CA TYR A 216 -12.64 -14.06 18.16
C TYR A 216 -11.24 -13.83 17.61
N LEU A 217 -11.06 -14.01 16.31
CA LEU A 217 -10.02 -13.29 15.59
C LEU A 217 -10.57 -11.94 15.15
N VAL A 218 -9.73 -10.92 15.17
CA VAL A 218 -9.93 -9.67 14.45
C VAL A 218 -8.86 -9.57 13.37
N ARG A 219 -9.25 -9.18 12.16
CA ARG A 219 -8.36 -9.04 11.00
C ARG A 219 -8.48 -7.63 10.44
N HIS A 220 -7.37 -6.90 10.44
CA HIS A 220 -7.28 -5.59 9.82
C HIS A 220 -6.63 -5.75 8.45
N GLU A 221 -7.24 -5.18 7.42
CA GLU A 221 -6.78 -5.25 6.05
C GLU A 221 -6.68 -3.87 5.42
N LEU A 222 -5.49 -3.57 4.88
CA LEU A 222 -5.29 -2.48 3.94
C LEU A 222 -5.19 -3.10 2.54
N LEU A 223 -6.06 -2.68 1.62
CA LEU A 223 -5.97 -3.03 0.22
C LEU A 223 -5.45 -1.81 -0.54
N SER A 224 -4.23 -1.89 -1.06
CA SER A 224 -3.60 -0.82 -1.81
C SER A 224 -3.82 -1.00 -3.31
N LEU A 225 -4.28 0.06 -3.97
CA LEU A 225 -4.76 0.08 -5.36
C LEU A 225 -3.96 1.07 -6.24
N HIS A 226 -2.84 1.59 -5.73
CA HIS A 226 -2.01 2.58 -6.40
C HIS A 226 -1.35 2.09 -7.70
N GLN A 227 -1.31 0.77 -7.92
CA GLN A 227 -0.82 0.17 -9.16
C GLN A 227 -1.98 -0.25 -10.04
N LYS A 228 -1.93 0.14 -11.32
CA LYS A 228 -2.95 -0.19 -12.31
C LYS A 228 -3.18 -1.70 -12.37
N LYS A 229 -4.41 -2.13 -12.01
CA LYS A 229 -4.86 -3.53 -12.04
C LYS A 229 -3.99 -4.49 -11.22
N VAL A 230 -3.27 -3.99 -10.22
CA VAL A 230 -2.48 -4.82 -9.29
C VAL A 230 -2.94 -4.50 -7.88
N SER A 231 -3.68 -5.44 -7.29
CA SER A 231 -4.11 -5.41 -5.89
C SER A 231 -2.95 -5.79 -4.98
N GLN A 232 -2.77 -5.04 -3.89
CA GLN A 232 -1.82 -5.36 -2.84
C GLN A 232 -2.53 -5.45 -1.48
N PHE A 233 -2.61 -6.66 -0.94
CA PHE A 233 -3.28 -6.96 0.33
C PHE A 233 -2.27 -7.00 1.47
N TYR A 234 -2.56 -6.26 2.55
CA TYR A 234 -1.81 -6.26 3.81
C TYR A 234 -2.78 -6.59 4.93
N ALA A 235 -2.63 -7.76 5.55
CA ALA A 235 -3.64 -8.30 6.45
C ALA A 235 -3.02 -8.89 7.71
N GLU A 236 -3.33 -8.34 8.87
CA GLU A 236 -2.86 -8.89 10.14
C GLU A 236 -4.03 -9.30 11.04
N CYS A 237 -3.86 -10.42 11.74
CA CYS A 237 -4.85 -10.94 12.68
C CYS A 237 -4.38 -10.81 14.13
N ALA A 238 -5.32 -10.59 15.05
CA ALA A 238 -5.12 -10.73 16.48
C ALA A 238 -6.26 -11.53 17.14
N GLN A 239 -6.00 -12.09 18.31
CA GLN A 239 -6.98 -12.85 19.08
C GLN A 239 -7.56 -12.01 20.22
N LEU A 240 -8.88 -12.01 20.31
CA LEU A 240 -9.68 -11.28 21.28
C LEU A 240 -10.51 -12.25 22.11
N GLU A 241 -10.79 -11.84 23.34
CA GLU A 241 -11.82 -12.43 24.20
C GLU A 241 -12.88 -11.37 24.47
N VAL A 242 -13.98 -11.46 23.71
CA VAL A 242 -15.08 -10.50 23.74
C VAL A 242 -16.02 -10.86 24.88
N ALA A 243 -16.21 -9.94 25.80
CA ALA A 243 -17.23 -9.99 26.85
C ALA A 243 -18.43 -9.11 26.49
N GLY A 244 -19.59 -9.42 27.03
CA GLY A 244 -20.84 -8.70 26.77
C GLY A 244 -22.05 -9.57 27.05
N ASP A 245 -23.22 -9.03 26.75
CA ASP A 245 -24.55 -9.64 26.88
C ASP A 245 -25.30 -9.71 25.55
N GLY A 246 -24.64 -9.35 24.45
CA GLY A 246 -25.17 -9.49 23.10
C GLY A 246 -25.36 -10.95 22.68
N ASP A 247 -26.19 -11.17 21.67
CA ASP A 247 -26.52 -12.46 21.09
C ASP A 247 -26.42 -12.46 19.54
N ALA A 248 -25.96 -11.34 18.96
CA ALA A 248 -25.95 -11.17 17.52
C ALA A 248 -24.91 -12.07 16.85
N VAL A 249 -25.39 -12.83 15.86
CA VAL A 249 -24.58 -13.66 14.96
C VAL A 249 -24.98 -13.29 13.54
N PRO A 250 -24.03 -12.85 12.67
CA PRO A 250 -24.37 -12.48 11.31
C PRO A 250 -24.98 -13.65 10.53
N PRO A 251 -26.01 -13.41 9.70
CA PRO A 251 -26.59 -14.46 8.88
C PRO A 251 -25.63 -14.88 7.76
N ALA A 252 -25.87 -16.05 7.16
CA ALA A 252 -24.91 -16.75 6.30
C ALA A 252 -24.43 -15.94 5.08
N GLU A 253 -25.23 -14.99 4.61
CA GLU A 253 -24.91 -14.08 3.50
C GLU A 253 -23.87 -13.00 3.87
N PHE A 254 -23.64 -12.74 5.17
CA PHE A 254 -22.57 -11.86 5.66
C PHE A 254 -21.34 -12.62 6.16
N LEU A 255 -21.32 -13.95 5.99
CA LEU A 255 -20.19 -14.79 6.33
C LEU A 255 -19.37 -15.10 5.07
N TYR A 256 -18.08 -14.82 5.11
CA TYR A 256 -17.15 -14.95 4.00
C TYR A 256 -16.02 -15.94 4.33
N PRO A 257 -15.50 -16.66 3.32
CA PRO A 257 -14.23 -17.35 3.44
C PRO A 257 -13.10 -16.33 3.26
N ILE A 258 -11.98 -16.55 3.95
CA ILE A 258 -10.72 -15.87 3.65
C ILE A 258 -9.64 -16.96 3.59
N PRO A 259 -9.01 -17.21 2.41
CA PRO A 259 -9.07 -16.45 1.17
C PRO A 259 -10.40 -16.55 0.39
N GLY A 260 -10.57 -15.69 -0.62
CA GLY A 260 -11.70 -15.76 -1.56
C GLY A 260 -13.00 -15.06 -1.13
N TYR A 261 -12.92 -14.00 -0.31
CA TYR A 261 -14.11 -13.20 0.06
C TYR A 261 -14.70 -12.42 -1.13
N ALA A 262 -13.95 -12.28 -2.22
CA ALA A 262 -14.37 -11.75 -3.51
C ALA A 262 -13.55 -12.43 -4.64
N PRO A 263 -14.06 -12.46 -5.89
CA PRO A 263 -13.24 -12.90 -7.01
C PRO A 263 -12.13 -11.89 -7.31
N GLN A 264 -10.97 -12.35 -7.82
CA GLN A 264 -9.88 -11.44 -8.22
C GLN A 264 -10.33 -10.38 -9.25
N SER A 265 -11.32 -10.72 -10.09
CA SER A 265 -11.90 -9.81 -11.08
C SER A 265 -12.90 -8.81 -10.52
N ASP A 266 -13.19 -8.82 -9.21
CA ASP A 266 -14.06 -7.85 -8.56
C ASP A 266 -13.53 -6.42 -8.82
N PRO A 267 -14.39 -5.45 -9.19
CA PRO A 267 -13.96 -4.08 -9.49
C PRO A 267 -13.42 -3.34 -8.25
N GLY A 268 -13.73 -3.80 -7.04
CA GLY A 268 -13.11 -3.36 -5.80
C GLY A 268 -11.70 -3.93 -5.59
N VAL A 269 -11.36 -5.06 -6.21
CA VAL A 269 -10.06 -5.72 -6.10
C VAL A 269 -9.12 -5.30 -7.22
N THR A 270 -9.54 -5.48 -8.49
CA THR A 270 -8.72 -5.18 -9.66
C THR A 270 -9.26 -3.94 -10.37
N VAL A 271 -8.67 -2.78 -10.08
CA VAL A 271 -9.10 -1.48 -10.61
C VAL A 271 -7.95 -0.73 -11.30
N ASP A 272 -8.28 0.08 -12.30
CA ASP A 272 -7.38 1.09 -12.87
C ASP A 272 -7.84 2.48 -12.42
N ILE A 273 -7.39 2.90 -11.24
CA ILE A 273 -7.82 4.16 -10.61
C ILE A 273 -7.48 5.40 -11.45
N PHE A 274 -6.55 5.29 -12.41
CA PHE A 274 -6.09 6.40 -13.24
C PHE A 274 -7.03 6.69 -14.41
N THR A 275 -7.64 5.65 -14.98
CA THR A 275 -8.48 5.76 -16.17
C THR A 275 -9.97 5.63 -15.88
N ASP A 276 -10.34 4.93 -14.81
CA ASP A 276 -11.71 4.83 -14.33
C ASP A 276 -12.26 6.23 -13.96
N LYS A 277 -13.51 6.49 -14.37
CA LYS A 277 -14.21 7.76 -14.15
C LYS A 277 -15.24 7.69 -13.03
N SER A 278 -15.31 6.55 -12.33
CA SER A 278 -16.18 6.35 -11.19
C SER A 278 -15.82 7.34 -10.07
N THR A 279 -16.86 7.88 -9.44
CA THR A 279 -16.77 8.76 -8.26
C THR A 279 -17.19 8.02 -7.00
N THR A 280 -17.38 6.71 -7.09
CA THR A 280 -17.79 5.81 -6.01
C THR A 280 -16.95 4.55 -6.07
N TYR A 281 -16.74 3.93 -4.92
CA TYR A 281 -16.04 2.65 -4.80
C TYR A 281 -16.75 1.76 -3.80
N THR A 282 -16.96 0.50 -4.18
CA THR A 282 -17.51 -0.52 -3.30
C THR A 282 -16.37 -1.38 -2.76
N CYS A 283 -16.21 -1.43 -1.44
CA CYS A 283 -15.25 -2.34 -0.82
C CYS A 283 -15.60 -3.80 -1.16
N PRO A 284 -14.61 -4.63 -1.52
CA PRO A 284 -14.87 -6.04 -1.82
C PRO A 284 -15.29 -6.81 -0.56
N GLY A 285 -15.94 -7.96 -0.76
CA GLY A 285 -16.41 -8.80 0.34
C GLY A 285 -17.64 -8.26 1.07
N GLY A 286 -18.54 -7.58 0.34
CA GLY A 286 -19.85 -7.14 0.82
C GLY A 286 -19.84 -6.07 1.92
N PRO A 287 -21.03 -5.65 2.39
CA PRO A 287 -21.16 -4.63 3.42
C PRO A 287 -20.94 -5.17 4.84
N VAL A 288 -20.81 -4.26 5.81
CA VAL A 288 -21.00 -4.58 7.23
C VAL A 288 -22.47 -4.97 7.44
N TRP A 289 -22.72 -5.98 8.26
CA TRP A 289 -24.08 -6.40 8.59
C TRP A 289 -24.83 -5.30 9.33
N ASP A 290 -26.01 -4.95 8.83
CA ASP A 290 -26.86 -3.87 9.36
C ASP A 290 -27.58 -4.25 10.67
N GLY A 291 -27.56 -5.53 11.07
CA GLY A 291 -28.03 -5.97 12.37
C GLY A 291 -27.06 -5.64 13.52
N PHE A 292 -25.85 -5.14 13.25
CA PHE A 292 -24.94 -4.68 14.28
C PHE A 292 -25.32 -3.31 14.85
N THR A 293 -25.13 -3.14 16.16
CA THR A 293 -25.26 -1.85 16.85
C THR A 293 -23.89 -1.41 17.35
N PHE A 294 -23.53 -0.13 17.21
CA PHE A 294 -22.23 0.44 17.59
C PHE A 294 -22.34 1.51 18.68
#